data_AF-A0A3Q0IU61-F1
#
_entry.id   AF-A0A3Q0IU61-F1
#
_cell.length_a   1.000
_cell.length_b   1.000
_cell.length_c   1.000
_cell.angle_alpha   90.00
_cell.angle_beta   90.00
_cell.angle_gamma   90.00
#
_symmetry.space_group_name_H-M   'P 1'
#
loop_
_entity.id
_entity.type
_entity.pdbx_description
1 polymer ?
#
loop_
_entity_poly.entity_id
_entity_poly.type
_entity_poly.pdbx_seq_one_letter_code
_entity_poly.pdbx_strand_id
1 'polypeptide(L)'
;MSTLRYTHAIVARVPRSLNGKFEIKVDEARRQHESFVALLRDLGLDVIELPPDEDLPESVFIEDTAVIVNGIVLITKPGNIQRHKEVDTVRAIIKKELRPPQVLDIEDEEAKLDGSDVLFTGK
;
A
#
# COMPACT_ATOMS: atom_id res chain seq x y z
N MET A 1 -22.70 5.07 15.97
CA MET A 1 -21.64 4.30 15.28
C MET A 1 -20.66 5.30 14.73
N SER A 2 -19.39 5.20 15.09
CA SER A 2 -18.35 6.03 14.46
C SER A 2 -18.32 5.67 12.98
N THR A 3 -18.70 6.60 12.10
CA THR A 3 -18.53 6.43 10.66
C THR A 3 -17.03 6.37 10.37
N LEU A 4 -16.57 5.25 9.80
CA LEU A 4 -15.22 5.18 9.26
C LEU A 4 -15.06 6.30 8.23
N ARG A 5 -14.07 7.16 8.44
CA ARG A 5 -13.76 8.27 7.55
C ARG A 5 -12.31 8.14 7.13
N TYR A 6 -12.11 8.09 5.82
CA TYR A 6 -10.79 8.14 5.20
C TYR A 6 -10.54 9.54 4.66
N THR A 7 -9.32 10.02 4.79
CA THR A 7 -8.90 11.35 4.31
C THR A 7 -7.75 11.27 3.32
N HIS A 8 -6.98 10.19 3.35
CA HIS A 8 -5.83 9.98 2.49
C HIS A 8 -5.88 8.58 1.89
N ALA A 9 -5.25 8.41 0.73
CA ALA A 9 -4.90 7.12 0.16
C ALA A 9 -3.43 7.12 -0.26
N ILE A 10 -2.75 5.99 -0.10
CA ILE A 10 -1.41 5.79 -0.65
C ILE A 10 -1.54 4.74 -1.75
N VAL A 11 -1.02 5.05 -2.93
CA VAL A 11 -1.03 4.16 -4.10
C VAL A 11 0.36 4.12 -4.72
N ALA A 12 0.68 3.06 -5.45
CA ALA A 12 1.92 2.95 -6.19
C ALA A 12 1.62 2.71 -7.68
N ARG A 13 2.32 3.42 -8.56
CA ARG A 13 2.13 3.29 -10.01
C ARG A 13 2.58 1.93 -10.52
N VAL A 14 1.91 1.45 -11.58
CA VAL A 14 2.19 0.16 -12.22
C VAL A 14 3.58 0.15 -12.89
N PRO A 15 4.55 -0.66 -12.42
CA PRO A 15 5.84 -0.82 -13.07
C PRO A 15 5.70 -1.62 -14.37
N ARG A 16 6.61 -1.43 -15.32
CA ARG A 16 6.62 -2.23 -16.55
C ARG A 16 6.95 -3.68 -16.26
N SER A 17 7.83 -3.93 -15.30
CA SER A 17 8.27 -5.26 -14.87
C SER A 17 7.16 -6.17 -14.31
N LEU A 18 5.97 -5.63 -14.00
CA LEU A 18 4.80 -6.41 -13.58
C LEU A 18 4.41 -7.51 -14.60
N ASN A 19 4.61 -7.27 -15.90
CA ASN A 19 4.32 -8.27 -16.95
C ASN A 19 5.30 -9.45 -16.98
N GLY A 20 6.43 -9.38 -16.26
CA GLY A 20 7.36 -10.48 -16.10
C GLY A 20 6.85 -11.55 -15.15
N LYS A 21 5.90 -11.20 -14.26
CA LYS A 21 5.25 -12.12 -13.32
C LYS A 21 3.84 -12.51 -13.73
N PHE A 22 3.10 -11.59 -14.36
CA PHE A 22 1.71 -11.80 -14.73
C PHE A 22 1.52 -11.62 -16.23
N GLU A 23 0.64 -12.41 -16.84
CA GLU A 23 0.27 -12.23 -18.25
C GLU A 23 -0.68 -11.03 -18.38
N ILE A 24 -0.12 -9.83 -18.40
CA ILE A 24 -0.86 -8.57 -18.38
C ILE A 24 -0.45 -7.62 -19.49
N LYS A 25 -1.41 -6.81 -19.95
CA LYS A 25 -1.15 -5.67 -20.83
C LYS A 25 -0.85 -4.44 -19.98
N VAL A 26 0.43 -4.12 -19.78
CA VAL A 26 0.89 -3.04 -18.88
C VAL A 26 0.21 -1.70 -19.16
N ASP A 27 0.07 -1.32 -20.43
CA ASP A 27 -0.57 -0.04 -20.78
C ASP A 27 -2.05 0.01 -20.41
N GLU A 28 -2.74 -1.14 -20.46
CA GLU A 28 -4.12 -1.24 -20.01
C GLU A 28 -4.21 -1.19 -18.48
N ALA A 29 -3.33 -1.90 -17.78
CA ALA A 29 -3.23 -1.85 -16.32
C ALA A 29 -2.95 -0.42 -15.82
N ARG A 30 -2.11 0.34 -16.53
CA ARG A 30 -1.83 1.76 -16.23
C ARG A 30 -3.06 2.64 -16.39
N ARG A 31 -3.81 2.50 -17.50
CA ARG A 31 -5.07 3.24 -17.70
C ARG A 31 -6.11 2.93 -16.63
N GLN A 32 -6.23 1.66 -16.24
CA GLN A 32 -7.13 1.22 -15.17
C GLN A 32 -6.69 1.81 -13.82
N HIS A 33 -5.40 1.79 -13.53
CA HIS A 33 -4.84 2.38 -12.32
C HIS A 33 -5.05 3.91 -12.27
N GLU A 34 -4.80 4.62 -13.37
CA GLU A 34 -5.08 6.06 -13.47
C GLU A 34 -6.55 6.38 -13.20
N SER A 35 -7.47 5.56 -13.73
CA SER A 35 -8.91 5.70 -13.49
C SER A 35 -9.27 5.44 -12.03
N PHE A 36 -8.67 4.43 -11.40
CA PHE A 36 -8.82 4.13 -9.98
C PHE A 36 -8.34 5.29 -9.10
N VAL A 37 -7.15 5.84 -9.40
CA VAL A 37 -6.57 6.98 -8.67
C VAL A 37 -7.41 8.24 -8.85
N ALA A 38 -7.91 8.50 -10.06
CA ALA A 38 -8.83 9.62 -10.31
C ALA A 38 -10.10 9.50 -9.46
N LEU A 39 -10.71 8.30 -9.39
CA LEU A 39 -11.89 8.05 -8.56
C LEU A 39 -11.60 8.32 -7.07
N LEU A 40 -10.44 7.91 -6.55
CA LEU A 40 -10.07 8.20 -5.16
C LEU A 40 -10.00 9.72 -4.88
N ARG A 41 -9.44 10.49 -5.81
CA ARG A 41 -9.38 11.96 -5.73
C ARG A 41 -10.78 12.59 -5.82
N ASP A 42 -11.64 12.09 -6.71
CA ASP A 42 -13.03 12.55 -6.87
C ASP A 42 -13.88 12.27 -5.61
N LEU A 43 -13.58 11.20 -4.87
CA LEU A 43 -14.17 10.90 -3.57
C LEU A 43 -13.65 11.82 -2.44
N GLY A 44 -12.73 12.74 -2.75
CA GLY A 44 -12.20 13.74 -1.83
C GLY A 44 -11.02 13.26 -0.98
N LEU A 45 -10.34 12.18 -1.36
CA LEU A 45 -9.13 11.71 -0.69
C LEU A 45 -7.90 12.48 -1.20
N ASP A 46 -7.00 12.81 -0.29
CA ASP A 46 -5.65 13.24 -0.66
C ASP A 46 -4.82 11.99 -1.03
N VAL A 47 -4.48 11.87 -2.32
CA VAL A 47 -3.85 10.66 -2.86
C VAL A 47 -2.35 10.88 -3.04
N ILE A 48 -1.57 10.17 -2.23
CA ILE A 48 -0.12 10.09 -2.31
C ILE A 48 0.24 8.97 -3.28
N GLU A 49 0.82 9.34 -4.42
CA GLU A 49 1.11 8.42 -5.51
C GLU A 49 2.63 8.19 -5.64
N LEU A 50 3.07 6.96 -5.35
CA LEU A 50 4.47 6.57 -5.42
C LEU A 50 4.91 6.31 -6.88
N PRO A 51 6.18 6.59 -7.22
CA PRO A 51 6.73 6.18 -8.51
C PRO A 51 6.71 4.66 -8.66
N PRO A 52 6.63 4.14 -9.89
CA PRO A 52 6.81 2.71 -10.13
C PRO A 52 8.25 2.32 -9.78
N ASP A 53 8.42 1.14 -9.19
CA ASP A 53 9.73 0.54 -8.95
C ASP A 53 9.89 -0.69 -9.86
N GLU A 54 10.77 -0.59 -10.85
CA GLU A 54 10.99 -1.66 -11.82
C GLU A 54 11.72 -2.87 -11.22
N ASP A 55 12.45 -2.68 -10.11
CA ASP A 55 13.11 -3.77 -9.37
C ASP A 55 12.12 -4.53 -8.46
N LEU A 56 10.93 -3.98 -8.25
CA LEU A 56 9.85 -4.53 -7.43
C LEU A 56 8.57 -4.66 -8.27
N PRO A 57 8.43 -5.72 -9.08
CA PRO A 57 7.30 -5.87 -10.01
C PRO A 57 5.93 -5.79 -9.37
N GLU A 58 5.82 -6.18 -8.10
CA GLU A 58 4.58 -6.21 -7.32
C GLU A 58 4.35 -4.95 -6.48
N SER A 59 5.20 -3.92 -6.62
CA SER A 59 5.14 -2.67 -5.85
C SER A 59 3.82 -1.91 -5.97
N VAL A 60 3.03 -2.16 -7.02
CA VAL A 60 1.65 -1.66 -7.18
C VAL A 60 0.72 -2.14 -6.05
N PHE A 61 0.97 -3.32 -5.47
CA PHE A 61 0.17 -3.95 -4.41
C PHE A 61 0.64 -3.49 -3.02
N ILE A 62 0.47 -2.19 -2.77
CA ILE A 62 0.95 -1.54 -1.55
C ILE A 62 0.21 -1.97 -0.27
N GLU A 63 -1.01 -2.52 -0.41
CA GLU A 63 -1.86 -2.95 0.71
C GLU A 63 -1.13 -3.91 1.66
N ASP A 64 -0.25 -4.76 1.13
CA ASP A 64 0.41 -5.75 1.97
C ASP A 64 1.50 -5.19 2.87
N THR A 65 1.87 -3.91 2.73
CA THR A 65 3.02 -3.30 3.42
C THR A 65 2.66 -2.63 4.76
N ALA A 66 1.39 -2.27 4.95
CA ALA A 66 0.94 -1.61 6.16
C ALA A 66 -0.57 -1.79 6.37
N VAL A 67 -0.97 -2.02 7.62
CA VAL A 67 -2.37 -1.98 8.05
C VAL A 67 -2.58 -0.73 8.89
N ILE A 68 -3.55 0.10 8.53
CA ILE A 68 -3.82 1.38 9.21
C ILE A 68 -5.23 1.38 9.78
N VAL A 69 -5.34 1.50 11.10
CA VAL A 69 -6.62 1.55 11.81
C VAL A 69 -6.64 2.76 12.74
N ASN A 70 -7.60 3.66 12.53
CA ASN A 70 -7.81 4.86 13.37
C ASN A 70 -6.53 5.69 13.61
N GLY A 71 -5.66 5.79 12.60
CA GLY A 71 -4.40 6.55 12.66
C GLY A 71 -3.22 5.80 13.28
N ILE A 72 -3.42 4.58 13.78
CA ILE A 72 -2.32 3.69 14.19
C ILE A 72 -1.90 2.88 12.97
N VAL A 73 -0.60 2.84 12.72
CA VAL A 73 -0.01 2.11 11.60
C VAL A 73 0.70 0.88 12.13
N LEU A 74 0.32 -0.30 11.66
CA LEU A 74 1.11 -1.51 11.79
C LEU A 74 1.87 -1.72 10.48
N ILE A 75 3.19 -1.67 10.54
CA ILE A 75 4.04 -2.07 9.43
C ILE A 75 4.06 -3.60 9.40
N THR A 76 3.64 -4.16 8.28
CA THR A 76 3.53 -5.61 8.11
C THR A 76 4.90 -6.24 7.86
N LYS A 77 4.91 -7.57 7.77
CA LYS A 77 6.12 -8.35 7.49
C LYS A 77 5.79 -9.41 6.44
N PRO A 78 5.77 -9.03 5.15
CA PRO A 78 5.46 -9.94 4.06
C PRO A 78 6.37 -11.17 4.07
N GLY A 79 5.80 -12.33 3.73
CA GLY A 79 6.56 -13.59 3.69
C GLY A 79 7.64 -13.63 2.60
N ASN A 80 7.47 -12.85 1.53
CA ASN A 80 8.46 -12.69 0.48
C ASN A 80 9.46 -11.57 0.82
N ILE A 81 10.72 -11.94 1.06
CA ILE A 81 11.83 -11.03 1.42
C ILE A 81 12.02 -9.92 0.38
N GLN A 82 11.75 -10.19 -0.91
CA GLN A 82 11.90 -9.15 -1.96
C GLN A 82 11.00 -7.94 -1.70
N ARG A 83 9.85 -8.15 -1.03
CA ARG A 83 8.88 -7.09 -0.71
C ARG A 83 9.26 -6.26 0.50
N HIS A 84 10.31 -6.62 1.26
CA HIS A 84 10.73 -5.82 2.43
C HIS A 84 11.22 -4.42 2.02
N LYS A 85 11.76 -4.27 0.80
CA LYS A 85 12.08 -2.94 0.24
C LYS A 85 10.84 -2.07 0.00
N GLU A 86 9.72 -2.69 -0.40
CA GLU A 86 8.42 -2.02 -0.55
C GLU A 86 7.98 -1.49 0.82
N VAL A 87 8.06 -2.34 1.85
CA VAL A 87 7.71 -1.99 3.24
C VAL A 87 8.51 -0.78 3.74
N ASP A 88 9.82 -0.75 3.52
CA ASP A 88 10.67 0.36 3.95
C ASP A 88 10.30 1.68 3.26
N THR A 89 10.02 1.63 1.96
CA THR A 89 9.59 2.80 1.18
C THR A 89 8.27 3.35 1.70
N VAL A 90 7.30 2.47 1.93
CA VAL A 90 5.97 2.85 2.41
C VAL A 90 6.02 3.37 3.83
N ARG A 91 6.80 2.73 4.71
CA ARG A 91 7.05 3.20 6.08
C ARG A 91 7.57 4.64 6.08
N ALA A 92 8.54 4.96 5.21
CA ALA A 92 9.10 6.30 5.12
C ALA A 92 8.05 7.34 4.67
N ILE A 93 7.24 7.00 3.67
CA ILE A 93 6.17 7.86 3.17
C ILE A 93 5.09 8.11 4.22
N ILE A 94 4.62 7.05 4.88
CA ILE A 94 3.63 7.16 5.96
C ILE A 94 4.14 8.10 7.06
N LYS A 95 5.39 7.92 7.52
CA LYS A 95 5.96 8.76 8.58
C LYS A 95 6.08 10.23 8.14
N LYS A 96 6.46 10.48 6.89
CA LYS A 96 6.72 11.83 6.38
C LYS A 96 5.43 12.60 6.08
N GLU A 97 4.52 11.97 5.35
CA GLU A 97 3.33 12.63 4.78
C GLU A 97 2.13 12.55 5.72
N LEU A 98 1.91 11.42 6.39
CA LEU A 98 0.73 11.23 7.27
C LEU A 98 0.98 11.56 8.73
N ARG A 99 2.25 11.50 9.18
CA ARG A 99 2.67 11.78 10.58
C ARG A 99 1.74 11.15 11.62
N PRO A 100 1.51 9.82 11.55
CA PRO A 100 0.59 9.15 12.45
C PRO A 100 1.07 9.26 13.91
N PRO A 101 0.16 9.25 14.89
CA PRO A 101 0.51 9.25 16.31
C PRO A 101 1.36 8.04 16.72
N GLN A 102 1.22 6.91 16.00
CA GLN A 102 1.92 5.67 16.32
C GLN A 102 2.19 4.84 15.07
N VAL A 103 3.41 4.31 15.01
CA VAL A 103 3.84 3.30 14.03
C VAL A 103 4.41 2.12 14.82
N LEU A 104 3.88 0.94 14.56
CA LEU A 104 4.24 -0.32 15.21
C LEU A 104 4.90 -1.24 14.18
N ASP A 105 5.85 -2.03 14.63
CA ASP A 105 6.53 -3.05 13.84
C ASP A 105 6.24 -4.44 14.43
N ILE A 106 6.21 -5.46 13.57
CA ILE A 106 6.15 -6.86 14.02
C ILE A 106 7.58 -7.26 14.44
N GLU A 107 7.82 -7.36 15.75
CA GLU A 107 9.15 -7.65 16.31
C GLU A 107 9.55 -9.13 16.21
N ASP A 108 8.58 -10.05 16.19
CA ASP A 108 8.84 -11.49 16.11
C ASP A 108 9.48 -11.85 14.77
N GLU A 109 10.65 -12.49 14.81
CA GLU A 109 11.45 -12.87 13.65
C GLU A 109 10.73 -13.88 12.74
N GLU A 110 9.91 -14.75 13.31
CA GLU A 110 9.20 -15.83 12.60
C GLU A 110 7.81 -15.39 12.12
N ALA A 111 7.28 -14.29 12.68
CA ALA A 111 5.98 -13.77 12.28
C ALA A 111 5.99 -13.23 10.84
N LYS A 112 4.90 -13.50 10.13
CA LYS A 112 4.63 -13.02 8.77
C LYS A 112 3.20 -12.53 8.71
N LEU A 113 2.99 -11.43 8.02
CA LEU A 113 1.67 -10.86 7.78
C LEU A 113 1.70 -10.12 6.45
N ASP A 114 0.76 -10.46 5.57
CA ASP A 114 0.40 -9.65 4.42
C ASP A 114 -0.87 -8.86 4.78
N GLY A 115 -0.89 -7.57 4.48
CA GLY A 115 -2.01 -6.68 4.80
C GLY A 115 -3.34 -7.11 4.16
N SER A 116 -3.30 -7.74 2.99
CA SER A 116 -4.50 -8.28 2.32
C SER A 116 -5.19 -9.43 3.08
N ASP A 117 -4.50 -10.09 4.02
CA ASP A 117 -5.10 -11.10 4.91
C ASP A 117 -5.95 -10.48 6.04
N VAL A 118 -5.93 -9.15 6.19
CA VAL A 118 -6.59 -8.45 7.30
C VAL A 118 -7.91 -7.81 6.85
N LEU A 119 -9.02 -8.36 7.35
CA LEU A 119 -10.35 -7.74 7.20
C LEU A 119 -10.72 -6.93 8.45
N PHE A 120 -10.67 -5.60 8.34
CA PHE A 120 -11.15 -4.71 9.40
C PHE A 120 -12.65 -4.44 9.28
N THR A 121 -13.45 -4.97 10.20
CA THR A 121 -14.92 -4.88 10.15
C THR A 121 -15.51 -3.63 10.81
N GLY A 122 -14.67 -2.80 11.46
CA GLY A 122 -15.13 -1.67 12.25
C GLY A 122 -15.81 -2.04 13.59
N LYS A 123 -15.75 -3.32 13.98
CA LYS A 123 -16.22 -3.85 15.27
C LYS A 123 -15.06 -4.37 16.10
#